data_AF-A0A968P6T9-F1
#
_entry.id   AF-A0A968P6T9-F1
#
_cell.length_a   1.000
_cell.length_b   1.000
_cell.length_c   1.000
_cell.angle_alpha   90.00
_cell.angle_beta   90.00
_cell.angle_gamma   90.00
#
_symmetry.space_group_name_H-M   'P 1'
#
loop_
_entity.id
_entity.type
_entity.pdbx_description
1 polymer ?
#
loop_
_entity_poly.entity_id
_entity_poly.type
_entity_poly.pdbx_seq_one_letter_code
_entity_poly.pdbx_strand_id
1 'polypeptide(L)'
;MRSLVVTVFGLVLLLGGGAATSAGPKGWELRPIIPSCRRGYFCEKDEIEGQRSRAGIVERLEQMADRALAADGQLSLAFMSFVEPELFARLCALARKGLRIDGFFDSRAGPPSGLGYRLENECQRDFQRDSRRPNVRMFYMGMPKNGKGGWRLHHNKFILAETGSGRVEMAFGSANLSFTGLAVNLENWNFLQAGWAEPFVSDHRCALAAMKVARAARTDQDDPETFRRRLDDCLSWEVPSSSEGVDRALSELAVLTFFAPDPKDRIFLTLKGQIDRMGAGARIRMAAYLFMHKPLAEALHAAVKRGVEVQLLIDDDILSSGVAIPAQKKFYREFIDSSVSGFRIRVYDTNEEIFQMQHNKFILSRT
;
A
#
# COMPACT_ATOMS: atom_id res chain seq x y z
N MET A 1 -1.13 -4.86 27.73
CA MET A 1 -0.22 -3.93 27.03
C MET A 1 -0.63 -3.97 25.56
N ARG A 2 -1.21 -2.88 25.02
CA ARG A 2 -1.71 -2.83 23.63
C ARG A 2 -0.62 -2.20 22.76
N SER A 3 -0.18 -2.90 21.72
CA SER A 3 0.74 -2.36 20.72
C SER A 3 -0.08 -1.81 19.55
N LEU A 4 0.26 -0.63 19.04
CA LEU A 4 -0.39 -0.02 17.89
C LEU A 4 0.50 -0.21 16.65
N VAL A 5 -0.06 -0.76 15.58
CA VAL A 5 0.59 -0.96 14.27
C VAL A 5 -0.14 -0.12 13.24
N VAL A 6 0.54 0.87 12.67
CA VAL A 6 -0.03 1.77 11.67
C VAL A 6 0.73 1.57 10.36
N THR A 7 0.07 1.24 9.25
CA THR A 7 0.70 1.13 7.93
C THR A 7 0.27 2.33 7.10
N VAL A 8 1.22 3.08 6.53
CA VAL A 8 0.90 4.25 5.69
C VAL A 8 0.73 3.76 4.26
N PHE A 9 -0.52 3.82 3.80
CA PHE A 9 -1.14 3.14 2.65
C PHE A 9 -1.51 1.66 2.91
N GLY A 10 -2.79 1.44 3.25
CA GLY A 10 -3.35 0.14 3.62
C GLY A 10 -3.16 -0.16 5.12
N LEU A 11 -3.97 0.48 5.95
CA LEU A 11 -3.91 0.41 7.42
C LEU A 11 -4.69 -0.81 7.94
N VAL A 12 -4.02 -1.78 8.58
CA VAL A 12 -4.68 -2.78 9.44
C VAL A 12 -3.98 -2.85 10.79
N LEU A 13 -4.78 -2.67 11.85
CA LEU A 13 -4.41 -2.87 13.23
C LEU A 13 -4.81 -4.29 13.67
N LEU A 14 -3.89 -5.05 14.25
CA LEU A 14 -4.22 -6.30 14.95
C LEU A 14 -3.87 -6.15 16.43
N LEU A 15 -4.88 -6.15 17.30
CA LEU A 15 -4.71 -6.18 18.75
C LEU A 15 -4.47 -7.62 19.23
N GLY A 16 -3.20 -8.03 19.28
CA GLY A 16 -2.79 -9.30 19.88
C GLY A 16 -2.60 -9.18 21.40
N GLY A 17 -3.56 -9.66 22.18
CA GLY A 17 -3.43 -9.85 23.63
C GLY A 17 -2.75 -11.16 23.98
N GLY A 18 -1.41 -11.18 23.99
CA GLY A 18 -0.62 -12.30 24.49
C GLY A 18 0.40 -11.81 25.53
N ALA A 19 0.37 -12.40 26.73
CA ALA A 19 1.38 -12.17 27.74
C ALA A 19 2.72 -12.77 27.28
N ALA A 20 3.61 -11.93 26.74
CA ALA A 20 4.97 -12.33 26.39
C ALA A 20 5.88 -12.26 27.62
N THR A 21 6.44 -13.40 27.99
CA THR A 21 7.48 -13.53 29.02
C THR A 21 8.73 -12.73 28.66
N SER A 22 9.28 -12.03 29.65
CA SER A 22 10.41 -11.11 29.53
C SER A 22 11.75 -11.82 29.29
N ALA A 23 12.04 -12.14 28.03
CA ALA A 23 13.41 -12.30 27.54
C ALA A 23 13.55 -11.43 26.29
N GLY A 24 13.94 -10.17 26.49
CA GLY A 24 14.16 -9.24 25.39
C GLY A 24 15.31 -9.72 24.51
N PRO A 25 15.15 -9.81 23.18
CA PRO A 25 16.27 -10.15 22.30
C PRO A 25 17.35 -9.08 22.45
N LYS A 26 18.57 -9.51 22.80
CA LYS A 26 19.77 -8.68 22.81
C LYS A 26 19.98 -8.14 21.39
N GLY A 27 20.04 -6.80 21.28
CA GLY A 27 20.64 -6.03 20.18
C GLY A 27 20.37 -6.50 18.75
N TRP A 28 19.58 -5.74 17.99
CA TRP A 28 19.58 -5.82 16.53
C TRP A 28 20.91 -5.25 16.00
N GLU A 29 22.04 -5.94 16.15
CA GLU A 29 23.28 -5.56 15.47
C GLU A 29 23.21 -5.97 14.00
N LEU A 30 23.05 -4.99 13.10
CA LEU A 30 23.29 -5.17 11.68
C LEU A 30 24.61 -4.49 11.36
N ARG A 31 25.57 -5.26 10.83
CA ARG A 31 26.89 -4.77 10.43
C ARG A 31 26.78 -4.03 9.09
N PRO A 32 27.50 -2.91 8.87
CA PRO A 32 27.52 -2.23 7.58
C PRO A 32 28.33 -3.07 6.56
N ILE A 33 27.89 -3.11 5.31
CA ILE A 33 28.53 -3.86 4.21
C ILE A 33 28.64 -2.92 2.99
N ILE A 34 29.79 -2.92 2.30
CA ILE A 34 30.06 -2.31 0.98
C ILE A 34 31.12 -3.21 0.28
N PRO A 35 31.34 -3.19 -1.05
CA PRO A 35 30.49 -3.64 -2.15
C PRO A 35 31.05 -4.93 -2.80
N SER A 36 30.17 -5.84 -3.16
CA SER A 36 30.31 -7.01 -4.04
C SER A 36 29.37 -8.04 -3.45
N CYS A 37 28.58 -8.67 -4.31
CA CYS A 37 27.71 -9.78 -4.00
C CYS A 37 28.41 -10.86 -3.16
N ARG A 38 28.42 -10.69 -1.83
CA ARG A 38 28.90 -11.71 -0.90
C ARG A 38 27.76 -12.70 -0.73
N ARG A 39 28.12 -13.98 -0.75
CA ARG A 39 27.25 -15.12 -0.46
C ARG A 39 26.18 -14.76 0.59
N GLY A 40 24.91 -14.81 0.18
CA GLY A 40 23.77 -14.57 1.07
C GLY A 40 22.83 -13.42 0.66
N TYR A 41 23.16 -12.65 -0.37
CA TYR A 41 22.28 -11.62 -0.95
C TYR A 41 21.81 -12.05 -2.35
N PHE A 42 20.61 -11.61 -2.76
CA PHE A 42 20.05 -11.89 -4.08
C PHE A 42 20.84 -11.13 -5.13
N CYS A 43 21.62 -11.90 -5.89
CA CYS A 43 22.62 -11.37 -6.79
C CYS A 43 22.42 -11.81 -8.22
N GLU A 44 21.67 -12.91 -8.41
CA GLU A 44 21.40 -13.46 -9.73
C GLU A 44 19.89 -13.50 -10.01
N LYS A 45 19.54 -13.28 -11.28
CA LYS A 45 18.16 -13.28 -11.76
C LYS A 45 17.43 -14.60 -11.42
N ASP A 46 18.13 -15.72 -11.49
CA ASP A 46 17.57 -17.05 -11.24
C ASP A 46 17.18 -17.24 -9.76
N GLU A 47 17.87 -16.57 -8.83
CA GLU A 47 17.51 -16.59 -7.41
C GLU A 47 16.17 -15.86 -7.15
N ILE A 48 15.88 -14.83 -7.95
CA ILE A 48 14.65 -14.04 -7.86
C ILE A 48 13.43 -14.88 -8.28
N GLU A 49 13.54 -15.66 -9.35
CA GLU A 49 12.45 -16.55 -9.79
C GLU A 49 12.09 -17.57 -8.70
N GLY A 50 13.11 -18.14 -8.02
CA GLY A 50 12.88 -18.99 -6.84
C GLY A 50 12.25 -18.25 -5.66
N GLN A 51 12.56 -16.96 -5.46
CA GLN A 51 11.93 -16.15 -4.40
C GLN A 51 10.47 -15.86 -4.66
N ARG A 52 10.11 -15.52 -5.89
CA ARG A 52 8.73 -15.33 -6.30
C ARG A 52 7.84 -16.51 -5.89
N SER A 53 8.28 -17.73 -6.20
CA SER A 53 7.56 -18.95 -5.83
C SER A 53 7.50 -19.11 -4.30
N ARG A 54 8.62 -18.93 -3.60
CA ARG A 54 8.69 -19.03 -2.12
C ARG A 54 7.82 -18.00 -1.41
N ALA A 55 7.67 -16.80 -1.96
CA ALA A 55 6.83 -15.75 -1.39
C ALA A 55 5.34 -16.14 -1.41
N GLY A 56 4.93 -17.01 -2.34
CA GLY A 56 3.57 -17.55 -2.43
C GLY A 56 2.47 -16.52 -2.72
N ILE A 57 2.83 -15.26 -3.00
CA ILE A 57 1.86 -14.17 -3.19
C ILE A 57 1.04 -14.39 -4.45
N VAL A 58 1.68 -14.72 -5.58
CA VAL A 58 0.98 -14.99 -6.84
C VAL A 58 -0.02 -16.12 -6.64
N GLU A 59 0.43 -17.27 -6.14
CA GLU A 59 -0.45 -18.41 -5.85
C GLU A 59 -1.62 -18.00 -4.95
N ARG A 60 -1.37 -17.21 -3.90
CA ARG A 60 -2.43 -16.74 -3.00
C ARG A 60 -3.46 -15.87 -3.71
N LEU A 61 -3.03 -14.97 -4.58
CA LEU A 61 -3.92 -14.13 -5.39
C LEU A 61 -4.71 -14.94 -6.41
N GLU A 62 -4.11 -15.97 -7.01
CA GLU A 62 -4.80 -16.90 -7.91
C GLU A 62 -5.89 -17.68 -7.17
N GLN A 63 -5.58 -18.18 -5.97
CA GLN A 63 -6.56 -18.86 -5.12
C GLN A 63 -7.73 -17.94 -4.72
N MET A 64 -7.48 -16.65 -4.47
CA MET A 64 -8.54 -15.67 -4.23
C MET A 64 -9.45 -15.52 -5.46
N ALA A 65 -8.87 -15.44 -6.66
CA ALA A 65 -9.62 -15.35 -7.90
C ALA A 65 -10.45 -16.62 -8.19
N ASP A 66 -9.90 -17.80 -7.89
CA ASP A 66 -10.62 -19.08 -8.00
C ASP A 66 -11.84 -19.13 -7.08
N ARG A 67 -11.69 -18.70 -5.82
CA ARG A 67 -12.80 -18.63 -4.87
C ARG A 67 -13.85 -17.60 -5.29
N ALA A 68 -13.44 -16.48 -5.86
CA ALA A 68 -14.38 -15.51 -6.42
C ALA A 68 -15.18 -16.10 -7.58
N LEU A 69 -14.53 -16.80 -8.51
CA LEU A 69 -15.21 -17.48 -9.62
C LEU A 69 -16.18 -18.55 -9.11
N ALA A 70 -15.74 -19.39 -8.17
CA ALA A 70 -16.57 -20.47 -7.61
C ALA A 70 -17.84 -19.95 -6.91
N ALA A 71 -17.81 -18.70 -6.43
CA ALA A 71 -18.92 -18.06 -5.75
C ALA A 71 -19.78 -17.16 -6.67
N ASP A 72 -19.58 -17.21 -7.99
CA ASP A 72 -20.18 -16.26 -8.95
C ASP A 72 -19.93 -14.78 -8.58
N GLY A 73 -18.77 -14.54 -7.96
CA GLY A 73 -18.37 -13.26 -7.42
C GLY A 73 -17.71 -12.35 -8.44
N GLN A 74 -16.87 -11.47 -7.92
CA GLN A 74 -16.10 -10.51 -8.69
C GLN A 74 -14.71 -10.33 -8.04
N LEU A 75 -13.73 -10.01 -8.86
CA LEU A 75 -12.42 -9.54 -8.46
C LEU A 75 -12.31 -8.05 -8.76
N SER A 76 -11.94 -7.24 -7.76
CA SER A 76 -11.63 -5.82 -7.95
C SER A 76 -10.18 -5.57 -7.61
N LEU A 77 -9.40 -5.02 -8.54
CA LEU A 77 -7.96 -4.79 -8.43
C LEU A 77 -7.69 -3.29 -8.48
N ALA A 78 -6.93 -2.74 -7.55
CA ALA A 78 -6.46 -1.37 -7.60
C ALA A 78 -4.95 -1.35 -7.33
N PHE A 79 -4.16 -1.22 -8.40
CA PHE A 79 -2.69 -1.13 -8.34
C PHE A 79 -2.15 -0.02 -9.25
N MET A 80 -0.98 0.55 -8.95
CA MET A 80 -0.37 1.51 -9.88
C MET A 80 -0.03 0.84 -11.21
N SER A 81 0.53 -0.37 -11.17
CA SER A 81 0.91 -1.14 -12.35
C SER A 81 0.52 -2.61 -12.23
N PHE A 82 0.30 -3.23 -13.39
CA PHE A 82 0.13 -4.66 -13.54
C PHE A 82 0.96 -5.16 -14.72
N VAL A 83 2.09 -5.79 -14.40
CA VAL A 83 3.09 -6.29 -15.35
C VAL A 83 3.53 -7.72 -15.00
N GLU A 84 2.74 -8.41 -14.19
CA GLU A 84 3.04 -9.79 -13.78
C GLU A 84 2.41 -10.82 -14.75
N PRO A 85 3.19 -11.45 -15.65
CA PRO A 85 2.67 -12.30 -16.72
C PRO A 85 1.95 -13.57 -16.25
N GLU A 86 2.39 -14.25 -15.18
CA GLU A 86 1.72 -15.50 -14.76
C GLU A 86 0.34 -15.20 -14.18
N LEU A 87 0.26 -14.20 -13.30
CA LEU A 87 -1.02 -13.75 -12.75
C LEU A 87 -1.95 -13.27 -13.86
N PHE A 88 -1.42 -12.57 -14.89
CA PHE A 88 -2.19 -12.23 -16.08
C PHE A 88 -2.75 -13.46 -16.78
N ALA A 89 -1.92 -14.46 -17.08
CA ALA A 89 -2.36 -15.68 -17.76
C ALA A 89 -3.46 -16.39 -16.97
N ARG A 90 -3.31 -16.47 -15.63
CA ARG A 90 -4.33 -17.05 -14.76
C ARG A 90 -5.63 -16.26 -14.76
N LEU A 91 -5.57 -14.96 -14.53
CA LEU A 91 -6.76 -14.10 -14.53
C LEU A 91 -7.47 -14.13 -15.88
N CYS A 92 -6.72 -14.19 -16.99
CA CYS A 92 -7.26 -14.32 -18.33
C CYS A 92 -8.05 -15.63 -18.50
N ALA A 93 -7.49 -16.75 -18.04
CA ALA A 93 -8.15 -18.05 -18.09
C ALA A 93 -9.44 -18.07 -17.25
N LEU A 94 -9.44 -17.45 -16.07
CA LEU A 94 -10.62 -17.35 -15.20
C LEU A 94 -11.69 -16.40 -15.75
N ALA A 95 -11.27 -15.27 -16.35
CA ALA A 95 -12.17 -14.34 -17.01
C ALA A 95 -12.92 -15.00 -18.18
N ARG A 96 -12.23 -15.82 -18.99
CA ARG A 96 -12.87 -16.62 -20.06
C ARG A 96 -13.89 -17.63 -19.51
N LYS A 97 -13.72 -18.10 -18.28
CA LYS A 97 -14.68 -18.95 -17.56
C LYS A 97 -15.84 -18.16 -16.92
N GLY A 98 -15.82 -16.84 -16.99
CA GLY A 98 -16.89 -15.97 -16.50
C GLY A 98 -16.57 -15.19 -15.23
N LEU A 99 -15.32 -15.23 -14.72
CA LEU A 99 -14.94 -14.36 -13.60
C LEU A 99 -15.13 -12.90 -14.01
N ARG A 100 -15.81 -12.14 -13.14
CA ARG A 100 -15.94 -10.68 -13.29
C ARG A 100 -14.71 -10.00 -12.72
N ILE A 101 -14.12 -9.08 -13.47
CA ILE A 101 -12.91 -8.36 -13.08
C ILE A 101 -13.09 -6.88 -13.33
N ASP A 102 -12.92 -6.06 -12.29
CA ASP A 102 -12.72 -4.62 -12.42
C ASP A 102 -11.28 -4.28 -12.02
N GLY A 103 -10.49 -3.70 -12.94
CA GLY A 103 -9.14 -3.24 -12.64
C GLY A 103 -9.02 -1.72 -12.69
N PHE A 104 -8.32 -1.13 -11.73
CA PHE A 104 -7.96 0.28 -11.66
C PHE A 104 -6.44 0.35 -11.73
N PHE A 105 -5.91 1.08 -12.72
CA PHE A 105 -4.47 1.16 -13.00
C PHE A 105 -4.03 2.57 -13.34
N ASP A 106 -2.75 2.87 -13.17
CA ASP A 106 -2.16 4.07 -13.75
C ASP A 106 -2.17 3.97 -15.29
N SER A 107 -2.50 5.08 -15.94
CA SER A 107 -2.57 5.22 -17.40
C SER A 107 -1.26 4.87 -18.10
N ARG A 108 -0.11 5.09 -17.46
CA ARG A 108 1.21 4.70 -17.99
C ARG A 108 1.41 3.19 -18.05
N ALA A 109 0.71 2.46 -17.18
CA ALA A 109 0.66 0.99 -17.20
C ALA A 109 -0.49 0.47 -18.08
N GLY A 110 -1.14 1.35 -18.85
CA GLY A 110 -2.37 1.09 -19.57
C GLY A 110 -2.20 0.87 -21.08
N PRO A 111 -3.16 1.34 -21.89
CA PRO A 111 -3.17 1.10 -23.34
C PRO A 111 -1.95 1.68 -24.07
N PRO A 112 -1.55 1.09 -25.21
CA PRO A 112 -2.16 -0.06 -25.86
C PRO A 112 -1.52 -1.42 -25.48
N SER A 113 -0.54 -1.46 -24.56
CA SER A 113 0.28 -2.66 -24.33
C SER A 113 0.28 -3.21 -22.91
N GLY A 114 -0.23 -2.46 -21.93
CA GLY A 114 -0.26 -2.91 -20.53
C GLY A 114 -1.07 -4.19 -20.31
N LEU A 115 -0.67 -5.05 -19.38
CA LEU A 115 -1.36 -6.33 -19.14
C LEU A 115 -2.82 -6.14 -18.69
N GLY A 116 -3.12 -5.06 -17.96
CA GLY A 116 -4.50 -4.68 -17.68
C GLY A 116 -5.30 -4.48 -18.97
N TYR A 117 -4.74 -3.78 -19.96
CA TYR A 117 -5.42 -3.48 -21.23
C TYR A 117 -5.65 -4.74 -22.04
N ARG A 118 -4.64 -5.60 -22.08
CA ARG A 118 -4.76 -6.92 -22.68
C ARG A 118 -5.81 -7.78 -21.98
N LEU A 119 -5.92 -7.70 -20.64
CA LEU A 119 -6.92 -8.47 -19.89
C LEU A 119 -8.34 -8.04 -20.31
N GLU A 120 -8.58 -6.74 -20.48
CA GLU A 120 -9.85 -6.22 -21.00
C GLU A 120 -10.15 -6.65 -22.45
N ASN A 121 -9.15 -6.67 -23.32
CA ASN A 121 -9.40 -6.85 -24.76
C ASN A 121 -9.25 -8.30 -25.24
N GLU A 122 -8.46 -9.14 -24.56
CA GLU A 122 -8.12 -10.50 -24.98
C GLU A 122 -8.83 -11.59 -24.17
N CYS A 123 -9.38 -11.26 -23.00
CA CYS A 123 -9.82 -12.24 -22.01
C CYS A 123 -11.30 -12.18 -21.63
N GLN A 124 -12.11 -11.49 -22.45
CA GLN A 124 -13.57 -11.53 -22.34
C GLN A 124 -14.08 -12.97 -22.54
N ARG A 125 -15.23 -13.30 -21.96
CA ARG A 125 -15.90 -14.58 -22.17
C ARG A 125 -16.38 -14.72 -23.62
N ASP A 126 -16.08 -15.85 -24.26
CA ASP A 126 -16.33 -16.11 -25.69
C ASP A 126 -17.77 -15.83 -26.16
N PHE A 127 -18.77 -16.02 -25.28
CA PHE A 127 -20.19 -15.84 -25.57
C PHE A 127 -20.72 -14.42 -25.31
N GLN A 128 -19.91 -13.51 -24.76
CA GLN A 128 -20.27 -12.11 -24.48
C GLN A 128 -19.60 -11.12 -25.45
N ARG A 129 -19.61 -11.42 -26.75
CA ARG A 129 -19.37 -10.37 -27.77
C ARG A 129 -20.49 -9.32 -27.83
N ASP A 130 -21.60 -9.50 -27.11
CA ASP A 130 -22.53 -8.40 -26.86
C ASP A 130 -21.87 -7.41 -25.89
N SER A 131 -21.27 -6.37 -26.48
CA SER A 131 -20.44 -5.34 -25.84
C SER A 131 -21.12 -4.56 -24.71
N ARG A 132 -22.40 -4.82 -24.44
CA ARG A 132 -23.20 -4.09 -23.45
C ARG A 132 -22.81 -4.41 -22.01
N ARG A 133 -22.21 -5.58 -21.73
CA ARG A 133 -21.85 -6.02 -20.37
C ARG A 133 -20.56 -6.85 -20.35
N PRO A 134 -19.38 -6.25 -20.58
CA PRO A 134 -18.11 -6.96 -20.50
C PRO A 134 -17.89 -7.50 -19.08
N ASN A 135 -17.38 -8.73 -18.97
CA ASN A 135 -17.03 -9.32 -17.68
C ASN A 135 -15.68 -8.83 -17.16
N VAL A 136 -14.83 -8.29 -18.03
CA VAL A 136 -13.58 -7.61 -17.65
C VAL A 136 -13.67 -6.13 -18.01
N ARG A 137 -13.40 -5.24 -17.05
CA ARG A 137 -13.39 -3.79 -17.24
C ARG A 137 -12.14 -3.18 -16.63
N MET A 138 -11.53 -2.24 -17.34
CA MET A 138 -10.32 -1.56 -16.88
C MET A 138 -10.50 -0.05 -16.86
N PHE A 139 -10.08 0.54 -15.75
CA PHE A 139 -10.17 1.96 -15.47
C PHE A 139 -8.75 2.50 -15.33
N TYR A 140 -8.29 3.22 -16.35
CA TYR A 140 -6.98 3.86 -16.34
C TYR A 140 -7.07 5.28 -15.80
N MET A 141 -6.28 5.56 -14.77
CA MET A 141 -6.25 6.81 -14.01
C MET A 141 -4.89 7.51 -14.17
N GLY A 142 -4.82 8.82 -13.97
CA GLY A 142 -3.55 9.56 -13.90
C GLY A 142 -3.02 10.07 -15.24
N MET A 143 -3.89 10.30 -16.22
CA MET A 143 -3.54 10.86 -17.53
C MET A 143 -2.92 12.27 -17.37
N PRO A 144 -1.66 12.51 -17.78
CA PRO A 144 -1.11 13.85 -17.79
C PRO A 144 -1.75 14.69 -18.90
N LYS A 145 -2.15 15.93 -18.60
CA LYS A 145 -2.52 16.92 -19.63
C LYS A 145 -1.25 17.61 -20.12
N ASN A 146 -0.99 17.53 -21.42
CA ASN A 146 0.11 18.24 -22.08
C ASN A 146 1.50 18.00 -21.44
N GLY A 147 1.73 16.79 -20.91
CA GLY A 147 3.02 16.43 -20.28
C GLY A 147 3.35 17.14 -18.97
N LYS A 148 2.48 18.02 -18.45
CA LYS A 148 2.65 18.66 -17.14
C LYS A 148 2.01 17.80 -16.07
N GLY A 149 2.67 17.69 -14.91
CA GLY A 149 2.35 16.78 -13.80
C GLY A 149 0.87 16.79 -13.42
N GLY A 150 0.10 15.89 -14.06
CA GLY A 150 -1.28 15.64 -13.71
C GLY A 150 -1.36 14.95 -12.35
N TRP A 151 -2.49 15.16 -11.69
CA TRP A 151 -2.84 14.38 -10.50
C TRP A 151 -2.81 12.90 -10.85
N ARG A 152 -2.06 12.12 -10.08
CA ARG A 152 -2.11 10.66 -10.13
C ARG A 152 -2.93 10.22 -8.94
N LEU A 153 -4.25 10.07 -9.13
CA LEU A 153 -5.10 9.55 -8.06
C LEU A 153 -4.77 8.10 -7.68
N HIS A 154 -3.93 7.43 -8.48
CA HIS A 154 -3.82 5.99 -8.40
C HIS A 154 -2.47 5.50 -7.87
N HIS A 155 -2.37 5.42 -6.54
CA HIS A 155 -1.29 4.72 -5.83
C HIS A 155 -1.82 3.68 -4.83
N ASN A 156 -3.08 3.30 -4.96
CA ASN A 156 -3.70 2.20 -4.21
C ASN A 156 -3.09 0.86 -4.64
N LYS A 157 -3.06 -0.10 -3.71
CA LYS A 157 -2.47 -1.43 -3.87
C LYS A 157 -3.26 -2.46 -3.08
N PHE A 158 -4.41 -2.83 -3.61
CA PHE A 158 -5.27 -3.83 -3.01
C PHE A 158 -6.06 -4.61 -4.06
N ILE A 159 -6.49 -5.79 -3.65
CA ILE A 159 -7.39 -6.68 -4.37
C ILE A 159 -8.50 -7.12 -3.44
N LEU A 160 -9.73 -7.10 -3.94
CA LEU A 160 -10.94 -7.56 -3.26
C LEU A 160 -11.55 -8.70 -4.08
N ALA A 161 -11.71 -9.86 -3.46
CA ALA A 161 -12.38 -11.02 -4.04
C ALA A 161 -13.70 -11.24 -3.31
N GLU A 162 -14.81 -11.13 -4.03
CA GLU A 162 -16.14 -11.44 -3.52
C GLU A 162 -16.35 -12.94 -3.53
N THR A 163 -16.48 -13.60 -2.37
CA THR A 163 -16.53 -15.07 -2.27
C THR A 163 -17.91 -15.61 -1.91
N GLY A 164 -18.96 -14.85 -2.20
CA GLY A 164 -20.35 -15.20 -1.87
C GLY A 164 -20.62 -15.09 -0.37
N SER A 165 -21.83 -15.47 0.08
CA SER A 165 -22.24 -15.47 1.52
C SER A 165 -22.12 -14.14 2.28
N GLY A 166 -21.97 -13.03 1.58
CA GLY A 166 -21.79 -11.74 2.22
C GLY A 166 -20.36 -11.46 2.72
N ARG A 167 -19.35 -12.22 2.23
CA ARG A 167 -17.94 -12.11 2.65
C ARG A 167 -17.05 -11.67 1.50
N VAL A 168 -15.93 -11.07 1.86
CA VAL A 168 -14.84 -10.76 0.94
C VAL A 168 -13.51 -11.29 1.48
N GLU A 169 -12.62 -11.58 0.55
CA GLU A 169 -11.20 -11.70 0.84
C GLU A 169 -10.49 -10.49 0.28
N MET A 170 -9.56 -9.93 1.05
CA MET A 170 -8.80 -8.78 0.63
C MET A 170 -7.32 -9.05 0.79
N ALA A 171 -6.53 -8.68 -0.22
CA ALA A 171 -5.09 -8.52 -0.08
C ALA A 171 -4.71 -7.06 -0.31
N PHE A 172 -3.80 -6.53 0.48
CA PHE A 172 -3.35 -5.15 0.36
C PHE A 172 -1.94 -4.99 0.92
N GLY A 173 -1.25 -3.95 0.48
CA GLY A 173 0.12 -3.74 0.91
C GLY A 173 0.82 -2.62 0.19
N SER A 174 2.15 -2.70 0.20
CA SER A 174 3.02 -1.69 -0.41
C SER A 174 3.45 -2.02 -1.84
N ALA A 175 3.22 -3.27 -2.29
CA ALA A 175 3.61 -3.80 -3.58
C ALA A 175 2.61 -3.51 -4.72
N ASN A 176 3.14 -3.28 -5.92
CA ASN A 176 2.37 -3.36 -7.16
C ASN A 176 2.33 -4.81 -7.67
N LEU A 177 1.47 -5.09 -8.65
CA LEU A 177 1.44 -6.37 -9.36
C LEU A 177 2.54 -6.39 -10.44
N SER A 178 3.79 -6.26 -10.01
CA SER A 178 4.98 -6.36 -10.84
C SER A 178 5.90 -7.45 -10.32
N PHE A 179 6.74 -7.99 -11.20
CA PHE A 179 7.78 -8.93 -10.81
C PHE A 179 8.61 -8.40 -9.63
N THR A 180 9.03 -7.14 -9.68
CA THR A 180 9.79 -6.51 -8.60
C THR A 180 8.99 -6.39 -7.30
N GLY A 181 7.72 -5.96 -7.35
CA GLY A 181 6.87 -5.84 -6.16
C GLY A 181 6.45 -7.18 -5.54
N LEU A 182 6.50 -8.28 -6.32
CA LEU A 182 6.09 -9.60 -5.86
C LEU A 182 7.28 -10.48 -5.42
N ALA A 183 8.49 -10.22 -5.90
CA ALA A 183 9.62 -11.12 -5.72
C ALA A 183 10.94 -10.45 -5.31
N VAL A 184 11.14 -9.16 -5.58
CA VAL A 184 12.45 -8.49 -5.45
C VAL A 184 12.46 -7.50 -4.30
N ASN A 185 11.49 -6.60 -4.28
CA ASN A 185 11.37 -5.56 -3.29
C ASN A 185 11.01 -6.15 -1.93
N LEU A 186 11.48 -5.49 -0.88
CA LEU A 186 11.02 -5.75 0.47
C LEU A 186 9.67 -5.05 0.63
N GLU A 187 8.61 -5.82 0.48
CA GLU A 187 7.22 -5.36 0.49
C GLU A 187 6.44 -6.08 1.58
N ASN A 188 5.37 -5.46 2.06
CA ASN A 188 4.40 -6.14 2.90
C ASN A 188 3.17 -6.51 2.08
N TRP A 189 2.67 -7.72 2.33
CA TRP A 189 1.37 -8.21 1.87
C TRP A 189 0.56 -8.63 3.08
N ASN A 190 -0.63 -8.07 3.20
CA ASN A 190 -1.58 -8.41 4.25
C ASN A 190 -2.79 -9.08 3.60
N PHE A 191 -3.29 -10.13 4.22
CA PHE A 191 -4.47 -10.86 3.78
C PHE A 191 -5.50 -10.88 4.90
N LEU A 192 -6.75 -10.59 4.56
CA LEU A 192 -7.86 -10.67 5.50
C LEU A 192 -9.11 -11.24 4.82
N GLN A 193 -9.98 -11.77 5.66
CA GLN A 193 -11.34 -12.14 5.28
C GLN A 193 -12.30 -11.46 6.23
N ALA A 194 -13.29 -10.74 5.70
CA ALA A 194 -14.26 -10.03 6.52
C ALA A 194 -15.64 -9.97 5.85
N GLY A 195 -16.65 -9.53 6.60
CA GLY A 195 -17.97 -9.27 6.05
C GLY A 195 -18.00 -8.02 5.18
N TRP A 196 -18.94 -7.93 4.23
CA TRP A 196 -19.10 -6.74 3.38
C TRP A 196 -19.40 -5.44 4.11
N ALA A 197 -20.05 -5.55 5.27
CA ALA A 197 -20.47 -4.43 6.10
C ALA A 197 -19.39 -3.99 7.09
N GLU A 198 -18.29 -4.74 7.20
CA GLU A 198 -17.18 -4.35 8.07
C GLU A 198 -16.56 -3.06 7.54
N PRO A 199 -16.39 -2.02 8.37
CA PRO A 199 -15.98 -0.69 7.94
C PRO A 199 -14.75 -0.68 7.03
N PHE A 200 -13.71 -1.43 7.39
CA PHE A 200 -12.51 -1.55 6.57
C PHE A 200 -12.81 -2.03 5.13
N VAL A 201 -13.71 -3.00 4.96
CA VAL A 201 -14.10 -3.50 3.63
C VAL A 201 -15.01 -2.50 2.92
N SER A 202 -16.01 -1.96 3.60
CA SER A 202 -16.94 -1.00 2.99
C SER A 202 -16.23 0.26 2.52
N ASP A 203 -15.23 0.74 3.27
CA ASP A 203 -14.40 1.89 2.93
C ASP A 203 -13.66 1.68 1.59
N HIS A 204 -13.05 0.51 1.39
CA HIS A 204 -12.35 0.19 0.15
C HIS A 204 -13.30 0.04 -1.05
N ARG A 205 -14.53 -0.42 -0.83
CA ARG A 205 -15.56 -0.40 -1.88
C ARG A 205 -15.98 1.01 -2.23
N CYS A 206 -16.12 1.88 -1.24
CA CYS A 206 -16.39 3.28 -1.46
C CYS A 206 -15.26 3.93 -2.27
N ALA A 207 -14.00 3.60 -1.99
CA ALA A 207 -12.88 4.03 -2.82
C ALA A 207 -12.97 3.51 -4.27
N LEU A 208 -13.28 2.23 -4.49
CA LEU A 208 -13.50 1.69 -5.85
C LEU A 208 -14.65 2.41 -6.57
N ALA A 209 -15.78 2.65 -5.89
CA ALA A 209 -16.92 3.36 -6.46
C ALA A 209 -16.57 4.82 -6.78
N ALA A 210 -15.83 5.50 -5.91
CA ALA A 210 -15.34 6.85 -6.13
C ALA A 210 -14.38 6.93 -7.31
N MET A 211 -13.46 5.97 -7.46
CA MET A 211 -12.56 5.90 -8.63
C MET A 211 -13.34 5.71 -9.94
N LYS A 212 -14.38 4.87 -9.96
CA LYS A 212 -15.25 4.72 -11.15
C LYS A 212 -15.91 6.03 -11.55
N VAL A 213 -16.48 6.75 -10.58
CA VAL A 213 -17.17 8.03 -10.84
C VAL A 213 -16.18 9.11 -11.28
N ALA A 214 -15.04 9.23 -10.59
CA ALA A 214 -13.99 10.18 -10.95
C ALA A 214 -13.46 9.93 -12.36
N ARG A 215 -13.30 8.67 -12.76
CA ARG A 215 -12.88 8.32 -14.12
C ARG A 215 -13.95 8.65 -15.17
N ALA A 216 -15.23 8.47 -14.82
CA ALA A 216 -16.35 8.71 -15.72
C ALA A 216 -16.66 10.20 -15.93
N ALA A 217 -16.12 11.11 -15.11
CA ALA A 217 -16.40 12.55 -15.15
C ALA A 217 -15.92 13.29 -16.43
N ARG A 218 -15.42 12.56 -17.45
CA ARG A 218 -15.11 13.03 -18.81
C ARG A 218 -14.16 14.23 -18.88
N THR A 219 -13.32 14.42 -17.87
CA THR A 219 -12.14 15.25 -18.00
C THR A 219 -11.03 14.40 -18.64
N ASP A 220 -10.13 15.05 -19.36
CA ASP A 220 -8.86 14.47 -19.84
C ASP A 220 -7.90 14.07 -18.69
N GLN A 221 -8.39 14.10 -17.45
CA GLN A 221 -7.67 13.88 -16.20
C GLN A 221 -8.57 13.13 -15.21
N ASP A 222 -8.00 12.67 -14.11
CA ASP A 222 -8.83 12.30 -12.96
C ASP A 222 -9.30 13.58 -12.24
N ASP A 223 -10.53 13.56 -11.73
CA ASP A 223 -11.06 14.64 -10.91
C ASP A 223 -10.95 14.28 -9.40
N PRO A 224 -9.96 14.83 -8.66
CA PRO A 224 -9.78 14.57 -7.24
C PRO A 224 -10.96 15.05 -6.38
N GLU A 225 -11.65 16.10 -6.80
CA GLU A 225 -12.81 16.62 -6.07
C GLU A 225 -14.02 15.72 -6.25
N THR A 226 -14.25 15.23 -7.47
CA THR A 226 -15.30 14.24 -7.73
C THR A 226 -15.01 12.92 -7.02
N PHE A 227 -13.76 12.44 -7.03
CA PHE A 227 -13.36 11.28 -6.22
C PHE A 227 -13.68 11.50 -4.75
N ARG A 228 -13.20 12.61 -4.17
CA ARG A 228 -13.37 12.93 -2.74
C ARG A 228 -14.83 13.05 -2.36
N ARG A 229 -15.62 13.83 -3.10
CA ARG A 229 -17.06 13.99 -2.85
C ARG A 229 -17.76 12.64 -2.86
N ARG A 230 -17.48 11.81 -3.88
CA ARG A 230 -18.11 10.48 -3.97
C ARG A 230 -17.66 9.54 -2.84
N LEU A 231 -16.40 9.63 -2.41
CA LEU A 231 -15.89 8.87 -1.29
C LEU A 231 -16.57 9.31 0.01
N ASP A 232 -16.56 10.60 0.31
CA ASP A 232 -17.19 11.17 1.51
C ASP A 232 -18.70 10.85 1.57
N ASP A 233 -19.42 10.91 0.44
CA ASP A 233 -20.85 10.54 0.35
C ASP A 233 -21.10 9.04 0.61
N CYS A 234 -20.11 8.19 0.36
CA CYS A 234 -20.23 6.73 0.46
C CYS A 234 -19.83 6.22 1.85
N LEU A 235 -18.84 6.84 2.48
CA LEU A 235 -18.39 6.46 3.82
C LEU A 235 -19.54 6.64 4.82
N SER A 236 -19.84 5.57 5.56
CA SER A 236 -20.94 5.55 6.54
C SER A 236 -20.58 6.18 7.88
N TRP A 237 -19.33 6.60 8.06
CA TRP A 237 -18.82 7.13 9.31
C TRP A 237 -17.98 8.38 9.07
N GLU A 238 -18.07 9.32 10.02
CA GLU A 238 -17.23 10.51 10.00
C GLU A 238 -15.85 10.14 10.55
N VAL A 239 -14.81 10.30 9.71
CA VAL A 239 -13.43 10.14 10.15
C VAL A 239 -13.15 11.18 11.24
N PRO A 240 -12.88 10.75 12.48
CA PRO A 240 -12.73 11.68 13.58
C PRO A 240 -11.55 12.62 13.34
N SER A 241 -11.76 13.91 13.58
CA SER A 241 -10.71 14.93 13.52
C SER A 241 -9.97 15.10 14.85
N SER A 242 -10.52 14.57 15.95
CA SER A 242 -9.93 14.63 17.29
C SER A 242 -9.26 13.31 17.68
N SER A 243 -8.25 13.41 18.54
CA SER A 243 -7.52 12.24 19.03
C SER A 243 -8.40 11.27 19.85
N GLU A 244 -9.38 11.81 20.58
CA GLU A 244 -10.38 11.04 21.35
C GLU A 244 -11.36 10.31 20.44
N GLY A 245 -11.79 10.96 19.36
CA GLY A 245 -12.66 10.34 18.36
C GLY A 245 -11.94 9.21 17.63
N VAL A 246 -10.66 9.39 17.29
CA VAL A 246 -9.82 8.34 16.70
C VAL A 246 -9.73 7.13 17.63
N ASP A 247 -9.47 7.35 18.91
CA ASP A 247 -9.35 6.24 19.88
C ASP A 247 -10.67 5.50 20.06
N ARG A 248 -11.79 6.23 20.10
CA ARG A 248 -13.13 5.64 20.11
C ARG A 248 -13.35 4.78 18.86
N ALA A 249 -13.10 5.35 17.68
CA ALA A 249 -13.27 4.64 16.42
C ALA A 249 -12.34 3.41 16.32
N LEU A 250 -11.08 3.49 16.78
CA LEU A 250 -10.19 2.33 16.87
C LEU A 250 -10.66 1.31 17.91
N SER A 251 -11.26 1.74 19.01
CA SER A 251 -11.79 0.82 20.02
C SER A 251 -13.02 0.04 19.54
N GLU A 252 -13.83 0.66 18.68
CA GLU A 252 -15.04 0.08 18.09
C GLU A 252 -14.71 -0.76 16.85
N LEU A 253 -13.90 -0.22 15.94
CA LEU A 253 -13.65 -0.79 14.62
C LEU A 253 -12.41 -1.69 14.56
N ALA A 254 -11.55 -1.63 15.57
CA ALA A 254 -10.16 -2.12 15.56
C ALA A 254 -9.28 -1.45 14.50
N VAL A 255 -9.78 -1.17 13.30
CA VAL A 255 -9.05 -0.65 12.13
C VAL A 255 -9.73 0.60 11.60
N LEU A 256 -8.94 1.60 11.23
CA LEU A 256 -9.39 2.76 10.47
C LEU A 256 -8.78 2.75 9.07
N THR A 257 -9.49 3.29 8.09
CA THR A 257 -8.96 3.48 6.74
C THR A 257 -8.81 4.96 6.46
N PHE A 258 -7.69 5.32 5.83
CA PHE A 258 -7.43 6.68 5.39
C PHE A 258 -7.18 6.70 3.88
N PHE A 259 -7.69 7.72 3.20
CA PHE A 259 -7.54 7.90 1.77
C PHE A 259 -6.97 9.28 1.47
N ALA A 260 -6.12 9.36 0.45
CA ALA A 260 -5.61 10.62 -0.11
C ALA A 260 -6.24 10.86 -1.49
N PRO A 261 -6.42 12.13 -1.92
CA PRO A 261 -6.09 13.36 -1.19
C PRO A 261 -7.04 13.64 -0.02
N ASP A 262 -6.49 14.14 1.08
CA ASP A 262 -7.25 14.47 2.29
C ASP A 262 -7.05 15.95 2.67
N PRO A 263 -7.88 16.88 2.14
CA PRO A 263 -7.69 18.31 2.38
C PRO A 263 -7.93 18.72 3.84
N LYS A 264 -8.54 17.83 4.64
CA LYS A 264 -8.75 18.02 6.07
C LYS A 264 -7.54 17.54 6.91
N ASP A 265 -6.52 16.96 6.26
CA ASP A 265 -5.29 16.46 6.87
C ASP A 265 -5.54 15.49 8.05
N ARG A 266 -6.64 14.74 8.00
CA ARG A 266 -7.07 13.81 9.05
C ARG A 266 -6.03 12.73 9.28
N ILE A 267 -5.32 12.31 8.23
CA ILE A 267 -4.22 11.34 8.33
C ILE A 267 -3.13 11.88 9.27
N PHE A 268 -2.59 13.07 8.99
CA PHE A 268 -1.56 13.66 9.81
C PHE A 268 -2.07 13.97 11.22
N LEU A 269 -3.25 14.57 11.37
CA LEU A 269 -3.82 14.91 12.66
C LEU A 269 -4.01 13.68 13.55
N THR A 270 -4.47 12.57 12.96
CA THR A 270 -4.58 11.27 13.65
C THR A 270 -3.21 10.79 14.13
N LEU A 271 -2.23 10.72 13.22
CA LEU A 271 -0.87 10.27 13.55
C LEU A 271 -0.23 11.15 14.62
N LYS A 272 -0.35 12.46 14.48
CA LYS A 272 0.17 13.45 15.44
C LYS A 272 -0.48 13.26 16.81
N GLY A 273 -1.80 13.10 16.88
CA GLY A 273 -2.50 12.83 18.14
C GLY A 273 -2.00 11.58 18.86
N GLN A 274 -1.71 10.51 18.11
CA GLN A 274 -1.11 9.29 18.67
C GLN A 274 0.31 9.56 19.20
N ILE A 275 1.15 10.27 18.43
CA ILE A 275 2.53 10.63 18.79
C ILE A 275 2.58 11.54 20.03
N ASP A 276 1.68 12.52 20.13
CA ASP A 276 1.67 13.51 21.20
C ASP A 276 1.38 12.91 22.58
N ARG A 277 0.66 11.80 22.63
CA ARG A 277 0.36 11.08 23.89
C ARG A 277 1.46 10.14 24.35
N MET A 278 2.49 9.94 23.55
CA MET A 278 3.61 9.09 23.92
C MET A 278 4.51 9.80 24.92
N GLY A 279 4.64 9.20 26.10
CA GLY A 279 5.51 9.66 27.18
C GLY A 279 6.95 9.15 27.08
N ALA A 280 7.80 9.60 28.00
CA ALA A 280 9.19 9.15 28.09
C ALA A 280 9.29 7.62 28.21
N GLY A 281 10.24 7.02 27.49
CA GLY A 281 10.45 5.57 27.45
C GLY A 281 9.58 4.81 26.44
N ALA A 282 8.56 5.45 25.86
CA ALA A 282 7.80 4.91 24.73
C ALA A 282 8.69 4.77 23.48
N ARG A 283 8.25 3.98 22.50
CA ARG A 283 9.00 3.73 21.26
C ARG A 283 8.12 3.82 20.01
N ILE A 284 8.60 4.56 19.01
CA ILE A 284 8.06 4.62 17.64
C ILE A 284 9.06 3.93 16.70
N ARG A 285 8.59 3.05 15.82
CA ARG A 285 9.39 2.43 14.76
C ARG A 285 8.74 2.67 13.42
N MET A 286 9.44 3.31 12.51
CA MET A 286 8.92 3.60 11.17
C MET A 286 9.79 2.93 10.11
N ALA A 287 9.16 2.41 9.07
CA ALA A 287 9.82 2.05 7.82
C ALA A 287 9.13 2.80 6.68
N ALA A 288 9.92 3.37 5.79
CA ALA A 288 9.42 4.01 4.58
C ALA A 288 10.51 4.02 3.52
N TYR A 289 10.14 3.74 2.28
CA TYR A 289 11.03 3.94 1.12
C TYR A 289 11.60 5.37 1.12
N LEU A 290 10.71 6.37 1.24
CA LEU A 290 11.04 7.78 1.35
C LEU A 290 10.16 8.45 2.41
N PHE A 291 10.73 9.35 3.19
CA PHE A 291 10.00 10.14 4.19
C PHE A 291 10.27 11.63 4.02
N MET A 292 9.23 12.38 3.64
CA MET A 292 9.32 13.81 3.31
C MET A 292 8.20 14.67 3.93
N HIS A 293 7.46 14.15 4.91
CA HIS A 293 6.33 14.88 5.48
C HIS A 293 6.81 15.78 6.63
N LYS A 294 7.15 17.05 6.32
CA LYS A 294 7.69 18.01 7.29
C LYS A 294 6.91 18.08 8.61
N PRO A 295 5.57 18.28 8.63
CA PRO A 295 4.84 18.36 9.90
C PRO A 295 4.93 17.08 10.74
N LEU A 296 5.06 15.91 10.10
CA LEU A 296 5.18 14.64 10.82
C LEU A 296 6.60 14.47 11.37
N ALA A 297 7.64 14.87 10.63
CA ALA A 297 9.01 14.89 11.14
C ALA A 297 9.13 15.81 12.37
N GLU A 298 8.50 16.98 12.35
CA GLU A 298 8.46 17.90 13.49
C GLU A 298 7.72 17.30 14.71
N ALA A 299 6.60 16.61 14.49
CA ALA A 299 5.91 15.89 15.56
C ALA A 299 6.78 14.77 16.17
N LEU A 300 7.52 14.03 15.35
CA LEU A 300 8.47 13.02 15.81
C LEU A 300 9.66 13.64 16.57
N HIS A 301 10.19 14.78 16.14
CA HIS A 301 11.20 15.52 16.91
C HIS A 301 10.69 15.93 18.29
N ALA A 302 9.44 16.43 18.35
CA ALA A 302 8.82 16.76 19.62
C ALA A 302 8.70 15.52 20.54
N ALA A 303 8.41 14.33 19.97
CA ALA A 303 8.40 13.08 20.71
C ALA A 303 9.79 12.70 21.25
N VAL A 304 10.85 12.83 20.45
CA VAL A 304 12.23 12.60 20.90
C VAL A 304 12.58 13.51 22.08
N LYS A 305 12.22 14.80 22.02
CA LYS A 305 12.43 15.76 23.12
C LYS A 305 11.69 15.36 24.40
N ARG A 306 10.57 14.63 24.30
CA ARG A 306 9.83 14.05 25.45
C ARG A 306 10.44 12.75 25.97
N GLY A 307 11.53 12.25 25.37
CA GLY A 307 12.16 10.98 25.75
C GLY A 307 11.53 9.75 25.07
N VAL A 308 10.78 9.93 23.97
CA VAL A 308 10.30 8.82 23.12
C VAL A 308 11.44 8.38 22.20
N GLU A 309 11.71 7.07 22.13
CA GLU A 309 12.66 6.52 21.16
C GLU A 309 12.02 6.44 19.77
N VAL A 310 12.53 7.21 18.80
CA VAL A 310 12.11 7.11 17.39
C VAL A 310 13.17 6.34 16.60
N GLN A 311 12.77 5.22 15.99
CA GLN A 311 13.59 4.41 15.10
C GLN A 311 13.05 4.52 13.67
N LEU A 312 13.92 4.79 12.70
CA LEU A 312 13.54 4.94 11.30
C LEU A 312 14.38 4.00 10.44
N LEU A 313 13.72 3.19 9.61
CA LEU A 313 14.30 2.39 8.55
C LEU A 313 13.93 3.02 7.21
N ILE A 314 14.93 3.37 6.40
CA ILE A 314 14.75 3.92 5.05
C ILE A 314 15.65 3.19 4.06
N ASP A 315 15.30 3.31 2.79
CA ASP A 315 16.08 2.82 1.68
C ASP A 315 17.35 3.67 1.44
N ASP A 316 18.40 3.08 0.85
CA ASP A 316 19.65 3.75 0.54
C ASP A 316 19.57 4.70 -0.66
N ASP A 317 18.48 4.65 -1.44
CA ASP A 317 18.15 5.62 -2.48
C ASP A 317 18.22 7.08 -2.00
N ILE A 318 17.93 7.32 -0.72
CA ILE A 318 18.02 8.67 -0.12
C ILE A 318 19.45 9.22 -0.10
N LEU A 319 20.44 8.32 -0.04
CA LEU A 319 21.87 8.64 -0.01
C LEU A 319 22.50 8.56 -1.39
N SER A 320 21.98 7.70 -2.28
CA SER A 320 22.56 7.48 -3.60
C SER A 320 22.56 8.77 -4.44
N SER A 321 23.66 9.04 -5.14
CA SER A 321 23.83 10.28 -5.89
C SER A 321 22.90 10.36 -7.11
N GLY A 322 22.47 9.22 -7.65
CA GLY A 322 21.70 9.10 -8.90
C GLY A 322 20.18 9.07 -8.78
N VAL A 323 19.62 8.53 -7.68
CA VAL A 323 18.16 8.27 -7.58
C VAL A 323 17.43 9.38 -6.83
N ALA A 324 17.95 9.81 -5.67
CA ALA A 324 17.28 10.85 -4.90
C ALA A 324 17.39 12.25 -5.50
N ILE A 325 16.23 12.88 -5.72
CA ILE A 325 16.14 14.26 -6.20
C ILE A 325 16.71 15.23 -5.15
N PRO A 326 17.30 16.39 -5.54
CA PRO A 326 17.93 17.32 -4.60
C PRO A 326 17.04 17.73 -3.40
N ALA A 327 15.73 17.82 -3.61
CA ALA A 327 14.75 18.12 -2.56
C ALA A 327 14.68 17.02 -1.47
N GLN A 328 14.79 15.75 -1.85
CA GLN A 328 14.82 14.63 -0.90
C GLN A 328 16.07 14.66 -0.03
N LYS A 329 17.24 14.83 -0.64
CA LYS A 329 18.51 14.94 0.08
C LYS A 329 18.54 16.13 1.02
N LYS A 330 17.99 17.26 0.57
CA LYS A 330 17.83 18.46 1.41
C LYS A 330 16.92 18.16 2.60
N PHE A 331 15.75 17.58 2.37
CA PHE A 331 14.82 17.22 3.44
C PHE A 331 15.45 16.26 4.46
N TYR A 332 16.14 15.22 3.98
CA TYR A 332 16.82 14.26 4.84
C TYR A 332 17.81 14.97 5.76
N ARG A 333 18.70 15.81 5.22
CA ARG A 333 19.69 16.54 6.01
C ARG A 333 19.07 17.54 7.00
N GLU A 334 17.97 18.19 6.64
CA GLU A 334 17.36 19.23 7.47
C GLU A 334 16.43 18.67 8.55
N PHE A 335 15.79 17.52 8.31
CA PHE A 335 14.73 17.03 9.18
C PHE A 335 14.92 15.60 9.67
N ILE A 336 15.69 14.77 8.99
CA ILE A 336 15.73 13.34 9.30
C ILE A 336 17.05 12.93 9.89
N ASP A 337 18.18 13.44 9.41
CA ASP A 337 19.53 13.07 9.83
C ASP A 337 19.67 12.97 11.35
N SER A 338 20.33 11.90 11.81
CA SER A 338 20.38 11.55 13.24
C SER A 338 20.99 12.64 14.11
N SER A 339 21.92 13.45 13.56
CA SER A 339 22.53 14.58 14.27
C SER A 339 21.56 15.74 14.49
N VAL A 340 20.51 15.83 13.67
CA VAL A 340 19.49 16.89 13.72
C VAL A 340 18.25 16.42 14.45
N SER A 341 17.79 15.20 14.16
CA SER A 341 16.51 14.68 14.62
C SER A 341 16.54 13.98 15.97
N GLY A 342 17.71 13.45 16.35
CA GLY A 342 17.83 12.47 17.44
C GLY A 342 17.17 11.13 17.14
N PHE A 343 16.76 10.87 15.89
CA PHE A 343 16.24 9.57 15.46
C PHE A 343 17.37 8.53 15.43
N ARG A 344 17.01 7.28 15.71
CA ARG A 344 17.85 6.12 15.42
C ARG A 344 17.55 5.65 14.00
N ILE A 345 18.35 6.11 13.05
CA ILE A 345 18.16 5.82 11.63
C ILE A 345 18.97 4.59 11.24
N ARG A 346 18.36 3.73 10.43
CA ARG A 346 19.03 2.69 9.67
C ARG A 346 18.70 2.90 8.21
N VAL A 347 19.75 2.90 7.40
CA VAL A 347 19.63 2.88 5.95
C VAL A 347 19.83 1.44 5.52
N TYR A 348 18.85 0.91 4.79
CA TYR A 348 18.89 -0.43 4.26
C TYR A 348 19.56 -0.37 2.89
N ASP A 349 20.74 -0.97 2.77
CA ASP A 349 21.47 -1.08 1.51
C ASP A 349 20.78 -2.10 0.61
N THR A 350 20.36 -1.66 -0.58
CA THR A 350 19.60 -2.49 -1.53
C THR A 350 20.32 -2.66 -2.85
N ASN A 351 20.00 -3.75 -3.55
CA ASN A 351 20.66 -4.04 -4.82
C ASN A 351 19.98 -3.29 -5.98
N GLU A 352 20.49 -2.09 -6.28
CA GLU A 352 20.02 -1.24 -7.39
C GLU A 352 20.14 -1.96 -8.76
N GLU A 353 21.13 -2.84 -8.96
CA GLU A 353 21.34 -3.55 -10.25
C GLU A 353 20.14 -4.43 -10.63
N ILE A 354 19.39 -4.92 -9.64
CA ILE A 354 18.17 -5.73 -9.84
C ILE A 354 16.90 -4.95 -9.46
N PHE A 355 17.00 -3.65 -9.23
CA PHE A 355 15.90 -2.79 -8.77
C PHE A 355 15.27 -3.26 -7.45
N GLN A 356 16.05 -3.85 -6.55
CA GLN A 356 15.58 -4.16 -5.20
C GLN A 356 15.51 -2.89 -4.36
N MET A 357 14.44 -2.74 -3.60
CA MET A 357 14.23 -1.62 -2.68
C MET A 357 13.58 -2.08 -1.37
N GLN A 358 13.86 -1.40 -0.26
CA GLN A 358 13.06 -1.36 0.94
C GLN A 358 11.81 -0.55 0.65
N HIS A 359 10.68 -1.23 0.45
CA HIS A 359 9.44 -0.57 0.04
C HIS A 359 8.28 -0.78 1.04
N ASN A 360 8.52 -1.47 2.16
CA ASN A 360 7.58 -1.53 3.28
C ASN A 360 7.31 -0.13 3.87
N LYS A 361 6.05 0.15 4.20
CA LYS A 361 5.60 1.45 4.74
C LYS A 361 4.79 1.27 6.00
N PHE A 362 5.42 1.40 7.16
CA PHE A 362 4.72 1.26 8.43
C PHE A 362 5.29 2.19 9.51
N ILE A 363 4.49 2.42 10.54
CA ILE A 363 4.81 3.08 11.80
C ILE A 363 4.19 2.26 12.93
N LEU A 364 5.02 1.72 13.82
CA LEU A 364 4.61 0.97 15.00
C LEU A 364 4.84 1.86 16.21
N SER A 365 3.91 1.89 17.14
CA SER A 365 4.10 2.57 18.43
C SER A 365 3.83 1.63 19.60
N ARG A 366 4.66 1.79 20.63
CA ARG A 366 4.54 1.10 21.91
C ARG A 366 4.66 2.13 23.01
N THR A 367 3.61 2.25 23.82
CA THR A 367 3.58 3.09 25.02
C THR A 367 4.26 2.44 26.21
#